data_AF-A0A3P8J4B6-F1
#
_entry.id   AF-A0A3P8J4B6-F1
#
_cell.length_a   1.000
_cell.length_b   1.000
_cell.length_c   1.000
_cell.angle_alpha   90.00
_cell.angle_beta   90.00
_cell.angle_gamma   90.00
#
_symmetry.space_group_name_H-M   'P 1'
#
loop_
_entity.id
_entity.type
_entity.pdbx_description
1 polymer ?
#
loop_
_entity_poly.entity_id
_entity_poly.type
_entity_poly.pdbx_seq_one_letter_code
_entity_poly.pdbx_strand_id
1 'polypeptide(L)'
;MYRAGVTLKNMRVCEPFGPEQRRGLWLYHTLEPDTWEKMCRRVCGAHGAAKYANESGDYFALRTQMRKPEQHTWRSYALFLLDSMPDTTAEHYRNKIAIYLHWYQTRGFPQDIPDAQEKDLGFRDIPSWRRICKTILKNDYWCRTLSFSPTQSEHLQKILQQYQ
;
A
#
# COMPACT_ATOMS: atom_id res chain seq x y z
N MET A 1 -26.41 4.66 -4.06
CA MET A 1 -25.24 5.44 -4.54
C MET A 1 -25.63 6.75 -5.22
N TYR A 2 -26.41 6.76 -6.31
CA TYR A 2 -26.85 8.01 -6.98
C TYR A 2 -27.55 8.99 -6.03
N ARG A 3 -28.52 8.51 -5.26
CA ARG A 3 -29.21 9.32 -4.24
C ARG A 3 -28.29 9.84 -3.12
N ALA A 4 -27.10 9.25 -2.95
CA ALA A 4 -26.10 9.68 -1.99
C ALA A 4 -25.06 10.63 -2.60
N GLY A 5 -25.26 11.10 -3.84
CA GLY A 5 -24.37 12.07 -4.50
C GLY A 5 -23.15 11.48 -5.21
N VAL A 6 -23.09 10.15 -5.39
CA VAL A 6 -22.01 9.51 -6.16
C VAL A 6 -22.24 9.74 -7.65
N THR A 7 -21.24 10.26 -8.37
CA THR A 7 -21.32 10.44 -9.84
C THR A 7 -21.36 9.08 -10.55
N LEU A 8 -22.02 9.00 -11.70
CA LEU A 8 -22.18 7.74 -12.45
C LEU A 8 -20.84 7.02 -12.72
N LYS A 9 -19.78 7.76 -13.05
CA LYS A 9 -18.43 7.22 -13.27
C LYS A 9 -17.82 6.53 -12.03
N ASN A 10 -18.24 6.94 -10.84
CA ASN A 10 -17.70 6.45 -9.56
C ASN A 10 -18.64 5.42 -8.89
N MET A 11 -19.78 5.08 -9.49
CA MET A 11 -20.64 3.99 -9.01
C MET A 11 -20.05 2.65 -9.44
N ARG A 12 -19.25 2.03 -8.58
CA ARG A 12 -18.68 0.70 -8.81
C ARG A 12 -19.30 -0.34 -7.88
N VAL A 13 -19.51 -1.54 -8.41
CA VAL A 13 -19.94 -2.72 -7.65
C VAL A 13 -18.80 -3.72 -7.72
N CYS A 14 -17.93 -3.72 -6.71
CA CYS A 14 -16.83 -4.66 -6.53
C CYS A 14 -16.58 -4.87 -5.04
N GLU A 15 -15.60 -5.70 -4.70
CA GLU A 15 -15.22 -5.98 -3.32
C GLU A 15 -14.91 -4.68 -2.54
N PRO A 16 -15.48 -4.47 -1.34
CA PRO A 16 -15.50 -3.16 -0.67
C PRO A 16 -14.13 -2.65 -0.22
N PHE A 17 -13.14 -3.54 -0.07
CA PHE A 17 -11.81 -3.22 0.48
C PHE A 17 -10.71 -3.10 -0.58
N GLY A 18 -11.04 -3.43 -1.84
CA GLY A 18 -10.13 -3.30 -2.97
C GLY A 18 -9.69 -1.84 -3.16
N PRO A 19 -8.52 -1.59 -3.78
CA PRO A 19 -7.97 -0.24 -3.92
C PRO A 19 -8.94 0.77 -4.55
N GLU A 20 -9.75 0.32 -5.51
CA GLU A 20 -10.72 1.14 -6.23
C GLU A 20 -11.99 1.42 -5.40
N GLN A 21 -12.50 0.43 -4.67
CA GLN A 21 -13.79 0.52 -3.96
C GLN A 21 -13.67 1.08 -2.56
N ARG A 22 -12.47 1.01 -1.95
CA ARG A 22 -12.19 1.52 -0.60
C ARG A 22 -12.66 2.97 -0.40
N ARG A 23 -12.59 3.78 -1.46
CA ARG A 23 -13.05 5.17 -1.50
C ARG A 23 -14.56 5.33 -1.25
N GLY A 24 -15.34 4.29 -1.51
CA GLY A 24 -16.79 4.25 -1.33
C GLY A 24 -17.22 3.68 0.03
N LEU A 25 -16.30 3.27 0.92
CA LEU A 25 -16.66 2.66 2.21
C LEU A 25 -17.56 3.57 3.07
N TRP A 26 -17.43 4.88 2.96
CA TRP A 26 -18.31 5.84 3.65
C TRP A 26 -19.80 5.67 3.29
N LEU A 27 -20.11 5.11 2.12
CA LEU A 27 -21.49 4.89 1.69
C LEU A 27 -22.21 3.88 2.58
N TYR A 28 -21.51 2.90 3.15
CA TYR A 28 -22.10 1.94 4.08
C TYR A 28 -22.56 2.65 5.35
N HIS A 29 -21.76 3.57 5.88
CA HIS A 29 -22.15 4.39 7.04
C HIS A 29 -23.43 5.20 6.75
N THR A 30 -23.60 5.72 5.54
CA THR A 30 -24.76 6.54 5.16
C THR A 30 -26.00 5.72 4.78
N LEU A 31 -25.83 4.59 4.10
CA LEU A 31 -26.93 3.82 3.50
C LEU A 31 -27.33 2.58 4.30
N GLU A 32 -26.38 1.95 5.00
CA GLU A 32 -26.57 0.68 5.71
C GLU A 32 -25.78 0.67 7.05
N PRO A 33 -26.19 1.48 8.04
CA PRO A 33 -25.44 1.65 9.29
C PRO A 33 -25.25 0.34 10.08
N ASP A 34 -26.24 -0.55 10.09
CA ASP A 34 -26.14 -1.85 10.77
C ASP A 34 -25.11 -2.78 10.10
N THR A 35 -25.04 -2.75 8.77
CA THR A 35 -24.01 -3.48 8.00
C THR A 35 -22.64 -2.88 8.26
N TRP A 36 -22.56 -1.55 8.33
CA TRP A 36 -21.32 -0.84 8.62
C TRP A 36 -20.75 -1.18 10.00
N GLU A 37 -21.61 -1.28 11.02
CA GLU A 37 -21.19 -1.71 12.35
C GLU A 37 -20.58 -3.12 12.33
N LYS A 38 -21.29 -4.07 11.73
CA LYS A 38 -20.80 -5.46 11.56
C LYS A 38 -19.47 -5.49 10.82
N MET A 39 -19.33 -4.67 9.78
CA MET A 39 -18.10 -4.54 9.01
C MET A 39 -16.94 -4.03 9.85
N CYS A 40 -17.14 -2.96 10.63
CA CYS A 40 -16.12 -2.39 11.51
C CYS A 40 -15.64 -3.38 12.58
N ARG A 41 -16.56 -4.21 13.11
CA ARG A 41 -16.22 -5.25 14.09
C ARG A 41 -15.44 -6.41 13.48
N ARG A 42 -15.72 -6.76 12.22
CA ARG A 42 -15.13 -7.94 11.55
C ARG A 42 -13.84 -7.65 10.81
N VAL A 43 -13.68 -6.45 10.28
CA VAL A 43 -12.57 -6.09 9.39
C VAL A 43 -11.72 -4.99 10.02
N CYS A 44 -10.54 -5.39 10.49
CA CYS A 44 -9.55 -4.45 11.01
C CYS A 44 -9.22 -3.38 9.97
N GLY A 45 -9.30 -2.11 10.38
CA GLY A 45 -9.00 -0.99 9.51
C GLY A 45 -10.15 -0.55 8.58
N ALA A 46 -11.33 -1.17 8.62
CA ALA A 46 -12.48 -0.73 7.82
C ALA A 46 -12.84 0.74 8.11
N HIS A 47 -12.93 1.12 9.39
CA HIS A 47 -13.22 2.50 9.79
C HIS A 47 -12.14 3.50 9.33
N GLY A 48 -10.87 3.16 9.55
CA GLY A 48 -9.74 3.98 9.08
C GLY A 48 -9.75 4.12 7.55
N ALA A 49 -10.07 3.04 6.83
CA ALA A 49 -10.20 3.07 5.39
C ALA A 49 -11.35 4.00 4.94
N ALA A 50 -12.53 3.95 5.56
CA ALA A 50 -13.61 4.87 5.23
C ALA A 50 -13.24 6.34 5.45
N LYS A 51 -12.49 6.63 6.53
CA LYS A 51 -12.02 7.97 6.86
C LYS A 51 -10.96 8.48 5.88
N TYR A 52 -9.90 7.70 5.67
CA TYR A 52 -8.69 8.15 4.97
C TYR A 52 -8.64 7.78 3.48
N ALA A 53 -9.56 6.96 2.94
CA ALA A 53 -9.50 6.53 1.54
C ALA A 53 -9.69 7.66 0.52
N ASN A 54 -10.30 8.77 0.91
CA ASN A 54 -10.40 9.95 0.06
C ASN A 54 -9.36 11.03 0.39
N GLU A 55 -8.59 10.85 1.45
CA GLU A 55 -7.48 11.72 1.79
C GLU A 55 -6.25 11.40 0.92
N SER A 56 -5.48 12.43 0.59
CA SER A 56 -4.29 12.28 -0.23
C SER A 56 -3.04 12.03 0.61
N GLY A 57 -2.20 11.10 0.12
CA GLY A 57 -0.77 11.09 0.36
C GLY A 57 -0.31 10.27 1.56
N ASP A 58 -0.76 10.60 2.75
CA ASP A 58 0.00 10.19 3.94
C ASP A 58 -0.43 8.81 4.47
N TYR A 59 -1.72 8.47 4.39
CA TYR A 59 -2.22 7.19 4.92
C TYR A 59 -2.15 6.02 3.93
N PHE A 60 -2.59 6.24 2.68
CA PHE A 60 -2.63 5.19 1.64
C PHE A 60 -1.76 5.50 0.42
N ALA A 61 -1.00 6.60 0.43
CA ALA A 61 -0.15 7.03 -0.70
C ALA A 61 -0.85 6.97 -2.07
N LEU A 62 -2.14 7.37 -2.09
CA LEU A 62 -3.04 7.33 -3.25
C LEU A 62 -2.68 8.34 -4.37
N ARG A 63 -1.67 9.20 -4.17
CA ARG A 63 -1.24 10.24 -5.13
C ARG A 63 0.29 10.36 -5.19
N THR A 64 0.79 11.25 -6.05
CA THR A 64 2.22 11.57 -6.22
C THR A 64 2.78 12.50 -5.14
N GLN A 65 1.98 12.91 -4.17
CA GLN A 65 2.42 13.71 -3.04
C GLN A 65 2.34 12.86 -1.78
N MET A 66 3.48 12.64 -1.15
CA MET A 66 3.60 12.03 0.16
C MET A 66 4.38 13.00 1.03
N ARG A 67 3.99 13.11 2.30
CA ARG A 67 4.74 13.88 3.29
C ARG A 67 5.48 12.91 4.20
N LYS A 68 6.66 13.33 4.63
CA LYS A 68 7.42 12.72 5.73
C LYS A 68 7.58 13.78 6.81
N PRO A 69 7.74 13.40 8.09
CA PRO A 69 8.09 14.37 9.11
C PRO A 69 9.41 15.08 8.76
N GLU A 70 9.53 16.35 9.12
CA GLU A 70 10.65 17.22 8.70
C GLU A 70 12.02 16.67 9.12
N GLN A 71 12.07 16.07 10.31
CA GLN A 71 13.27 15.49 10.91
C GLN A 71 13.78 14.18 10.28
N HIS A 72 13.07 13.62 9.30
CA HIS A 72 13.48 12.37 8.64
C HIS A 72 13.96 12.62 7.21
N THR A 73 14.96 11.89 6.73
CA THR A 73 15.13 11.59 5.30
C THR A 73 14.15 10.48 4.89
N TRP A 74 13.86 10.30 3.59
CA TRP A 74 13.02 9.17 3.16
C TRP A 74 13.64 7.83 3.55
N ARG A 75 14.96 7.70 3.52
CA ARG A 75 15.67 6.52 4.04
C ARG A 75 15.39 6.28 5.51
N SER A 76 15.59 7.28 6.37
CA SER A 76 15.31 7.14 7.81
C SER A 76 13.83 6.91 8.10
N TYR A 77 12.94 7.47 7.27
CA TYR A 77 11.51 7.26 7.38
C TYR A 77 11.11 5.84 6.98
N ALA A 78 11.70 5.28 5.92
CA ALA A 78 11.50 3.88 5.54
C ALA A 78 11.91 2.94 6.68
N LEU A 79 13.05 3.19 7.31
CA LEU A 79 13.51 2.41 8.45
C LEU A 79 12.57 2.55 9.65
N PHE A 80 12.15 3.77 9.99
CA PHE A 80 11.16 4.01 11.02
C PHE A 80 9.85 3.24 10.77
N LEU A 81 9.34 3.24 9.53
CA LEU A 81 8.15 2.49 9.17
C LEU A 81 8.35 0.98 9.40
N LEU A 82 9.50 0.44 8.99
CA LEU A 82 9.85 -0.97 9.18
C LEU A 82 10.00 -1.34 10.66
N ASP A 83 10.50 -0.43 11.48
CA ASP A 83 10.66 -0.65 12.92
C ASP A 83 9.32 -0.51 13.68
N SER A 84 8.35 0.19 13.10
CA SER A 84 7.02 0.39 13.70
C SER A 84 5.99 -0.70 13.37
N MET A 85 6.30 -1.61 12.45
CA MET A 85 5.38 -2.69 12.03
C MET A 85 5.77 -4.04 12.64
N PRO A 86 4.89 -5.06 12.61
CA PRO A 86 5.21 -6.39 13.15
C PRO A 86 6.45 -7.03 12.50
N ASP A 87 7.26 -7.72 13.30
CA ASP A 87 8.57 -8.25 12.90
C ASP A 87 8.52 -9.09 11.61
N THR A 88 7.53 -9.99 11.49
CA THR A 88 7.37 -10.86 10.33
C THR A 88 7.13 -10.09 9.03
N THR A 89 6.35 -9.01 9.12
CA THR A 89 6.03 -8.15 7.98
C THR A 89 7.23 -7.24 7.65
N ALA A 90 7.89 -6.71 8.68
CA ALA A 90 9.09 -5.91 8.53
C ALA A 90 10.22 -6.70 7.87
N GLU A 91 10.46 -7.94 8.29
CA GLU A 91 11.47 -8.83 7.72
C GLU A 91 11.18 -9.14 6.24
N HIS A 92 9.92 -9.42 5.90
CA HIS A 92 9.50 -9.62 4.51
C HIS A 92 9.84 -8.41 3.64
N TYR A 93 9.50 -7.20 4.09
CA TYR A 93 9.86 -5.97 3.38
C TYR A 93 11.38 -5.76 3.32
N ARG A 94 12.11 -5.94 4.43
CA ARG A 94 13.57 -5.80 4.49
C ARG A 94 14.25 -6.73 3.48
N ASN A 95 13.82 -7.98 3.37
CA ASN A 95 14.35 -8.94 2.40
C ASN A 95 14.14 -8.47 0.96
N LYS A 96 12.93 -8.01 0.62
CA LYS A 96 12.65 -7.47 -0.71
C LYS A 96 13.43 -6.19 -1.00
N ILE A 97 13.53 -5.29 -0.03
CA ILE A 97 14.30 -4.04 -0.15
C ILE A 97 15.78 -4.34 -0.34
N ALA A 98 16.36 -5.30 0.39
CA ALA A 98 17.75 -5.69 0.23
C ALA A 98 18.04 -6.21 -1.18
N ILE A 99 17.17 -7.06 -1.73
CA ILE A 99 17.27 -7.54 -3.12
C ILE A 99 17.17 -6.37 -4.09
N TYR A 100 16.24 -5.44 -3.87
CA TYR A 100 16.05 -4.26 -4.70
C TYR A 100 17.30 -3.38 -4.73
N LEU A 101 17.87 -3.06 -3.56
CA LEU A 101 19.10 -2.27 -3.43
C LEU A 101 20.28 -2.97 -4.12
N HIS A 102 20.45 -4.27 -3.88
CA HIS A 102 21.51 -5.06 -4.52
C HIS A 102 21.40 -5.06 -6.05
N TRP A 103 20.18 -5.14 -6.58
CA TRP A 103 19.94 -5.09 -8.02
C TRP A 103 20.39 -3.75 -8.64
N TYR A 104 20.19 -2.64 -7.94
CA TYR A 104 20.62 -1.30 -8.39
C TYR A 104 22.09 -0.99 -8.14
N GLN A 105 22.72 -1.64 -7.14
CA GLN A 105 24.18 -1.55 -6.93
C GLN A 105 24.97 -1.91 -8.19
N THR A 106 24.51 -2.91 -8.94
CA THR A 106 25.14 -3.35 -10.20
C THR A 106 24.74 -2.51 -11.42
N ARG A 107 23.85 -1.52 -11.30
CA ARG A 107 23.23 -0.79 -12.42
C ARG A 107 23.26 0.74 -12.27
N GLY A 108 24.32 1.26 -11.67
CA GLY A 108 24.59 2.71 -11.59
C GLY A 108 24.37 3.33 -10.22
N PHE A 109 24.05 2.55 -9.19
CA PHE A 109 23.94 3.01 -7.81
C PHE A 109 24.88 2.22 -6.87
N PRO A 110 26.20 2.24 -7.08
CA PRO A 110 27.15 1.33 -6.42
C PRO A 110 27.19 1.46 -4.89
N GLN A 111 26.82 2.63 -4.34
CA GLN A 111 26.74 2.84 -2.88
C GLN A 111 25.31 2.71 -2.37
N ASP A 112 24.40 3.57 -2.84
CA ASP A 112 22.99 3.58 -2.44
C ASP A 112 22.12 4.27 -3.50
N ILE A 113 20.81 4.08 -3.43
CA ILE A 113 19.83 4.81 -4.22
C ILE A 113 19.53 6.18 -3.57
N PRO A 114 19.15 7.20 -4.37
CA PRO A 114 18.85 8.53 -3.83
C PRO A 114 17.58 8.56 -2.97
N ASP A 115 17.48 9.56 -2.11
CA ASP A 115 16.34 9.73 -1.20
C ASP A 115 15.03 9.99 -1.96
N ALA A 116 15.09 10.80 -3.03
CA ALA A 116 14.00 11.09 -3.94
C ALA A 116 14.55 11.39 -5.36
N GLN A 117 13.76 11.12 -6.40
CA GLN A 117 14.06 11.51 -7.79
C GLN A 117 12.84 12.10 -8.49
N GLU A 118 13.05 12.76 -9.63
CA GLU A 118 11.94 13.22 -10.46
C GLU A 118 11.10 12.01 -10.95
N LYS A 119 9.78 12.09 -10.82
CA LYS A 119 8.81 11.06 -11.28
C LYS A 119 8.98 9.67 -10.65
N ASP A 120 9.73 9.53 -9.56
CA ASP A 120 9.94 8.27 -8.83
C ASP A 120 8.68 7.60 -8.26
N LEU A 121 7.61 8.37 -8.05
CA LEU A 121 6.31 7.86 -7.63
C LEU A 121 5.39 7.49 -8.80
N GLY A 122 5.88 7.61 -10.03
CA GLY A 122 5.15 7.26 -11.25
C GLY A 122 5.06 5.76 -11.52
N PHE A 123 4.54 5.43 -12.70
CA PHE A 123 4.40 4.03 -13.15
C PHE A 123 5.75 3.35 -13.39
N ARG A 124 6.72 4.08 -13.97
CA ARG A 124 8.08 3.57 -14.20
C ARG A 124 8.79 3.33 -12.88
N ASP A 125 9.62 2.29 -12.84
CA ASP A 125 10.47 1.99 -11.70
C ASP A 125 11.73 2.85 -11.73
N ILE A 126 11.67 3.97 -11.00
CA ILE A 126 12.81 4.86 -10.79
C ILE A 126 13.19 4.72 -9.31
N PRO A 127 14.41 4.26 -9.00
CA PRO A 127 14.77 3.83 -7.66
C PRO A 127 14.89 5.00 -6.70
N SER A 128 14.14 4.99 -5.60
CA SER A 128 14.34 5.97 -4.53
C SER A 128 13.83 5.45 -3.20
N TRP A 129 14.38 5.98 -2.11
CA TRP A 129 13.84 5.71 -0.78
C TRP A 129 12.40 6.21 -0.64
N ARG A 130 12.03 7.32 -1.32
CA ARG A 130 10.65 7.78 -1.41
C ARG A 130 9.71 6.73 -2.04
N ARG A 131 10.14 6.03 -3.09
CA ARG A 131 9.37 4.93 -3.70
C ARG A 131 9.25 3.72 -2.77
N ILE A 132 10.30 3.41 -2.01
CA ILE A 132 10.24 2.37 -0.96
C ILE A 132 9.21 2.74 0.11
N CYS A 133 9.24 3.97 0.62
CA CYS A 133 8.23 4.46 1.57
C CYS A 133 6.82 4.34 1.01
N LYS A 134 6.61 4.69 -0.27
CA LYS A 134 5.31 4.53 -0.95
C LYS A 134 4.85 3.08 -0.95
N THR A 135 5.77 2.15 -1.21
CA THR A 135 5.46 0.71 -1.23
C THR A 135 4.98 0.24 0.14
N ILE A 136 5.66 0.66 1.21
CA ILE A 136 5.30 0.34 2.59
C ILE A 136 3.95 0.97 2.98
N LEU A 137 3.78 2.28 2.75
CA LEU A 137 2.55 3.01 3.10
C LEU A 137 1.31 2.52 2.34
N LYS A 138 1.48 2.02 1.11
CA LYS A 138 0.39 1.39 0.36
C LYS A 138 -0.01 0.02 0.91
N ASN A 139 0.74 -0.53 1.86
CA ASN A 139 0.68 -1.92 2.26
C ASN A 139 0.79 -2.86 1.03
N ASP A 140 1.69 -2.51 0.09
CA ASP A 140 1.97 -3.33 -1.09
C ASP A 140 2.82 -4.52 -0.68
N TYR A 141 2.18 -5.52 -0.09
CA TYR A 141 2.87 -6.68 0.50
C TYR A 141 3.76 -7.40 -0.51
N TRP A 142 3.34 -7.49 -1.77
CA TRP A 142 4.12 -8.16 -2.82
C TRP A 142 5.23 -7.29 -3.40
N CYS A 143 5.37 -6.03 -2.94
CA CYS A 143 6.31 -5.05 -3.46
C CYS A 143 6.20 -4.85 -4.98
N ARG A 144 4.99 -4.90 -5.55
CA ARG A 144 4.77 -4.72 -7.00
C ARG A 144 5.23 -3.35 -7.48
N THR A 145 5.14 -2.35 -6.62
CA THR A 145 5.66 -1.01 -6.86
C THR A 145 7.18 -1.01 -7.08
N LEU A 146 7.90 -1.96 -6.48
CA LEU A 146 9.35 -2.16 -6.68
C LEU A 146 9.65 -3.26 -7.72
N SER A 147 8.71 -3.49 -8.65
CA SER A 147 8.82 -4.46 -9.75
C SER A 147 8.94 -5.93 -9.32
N PHE A 148 8.52 -6.28 -8.10
CA PHE A 148 8.42 -7.67 -7.68
C PHE A 148 7.10 -8.31 -8.12
N SER A 149 7.16 -9.61 -8.41
CA SER A 149 6.00 -10.46 -8.61
C SER A 149 5.67 -11.25 -7.34
N PRO A 150 4.39 -11.63 -7.12
CA PRO A 150 4.04 -12.58 -6.09
C PRO A 150 4.89 -13.83 -6.22
N THR A 151 5.55 -14.20 -5.14
CA THR A 151 6.32 -15.45 -5.07
C THR A 151 5.28 -16.55 -4.83
N GLN A 152 5.41 -17.73 -5.46
CA GLN A 152 4.51 -18.84 -5.13
C GLN A 152 4.58 -19.08 -3.62
N SER A 153 3.49 -18.85 -2.91
CA SER A 153 3.46 -19.04 -1.48
C SER A 153 3.22 -20.52 -1.17
N GLU A 154 3.86 -21.03 -0.12
CA GLU A 154 3.50 -22.34 0.45
C GLU A 154 2.00 -22.43 0.75
N HIS A 155 1.35 -21.31 1.08
CA HIS A 155 -0.09 -21.26 1.32
C HIS A 155 -0.91 -21.54 0.06
N LEU A 156 -0.53 -20.99 -1.11
CA LEU A 156 -1.14 -21.36 -2.38
C LEU A 156 -0.91 -22.83 -2.71
N GLN A 157 0.28 -23.36 -2.43
CA GLN A 157 0.55 -24.79 -2.59
C GLN A 157 -0.32 -25.65 -1.66
N LYS A 158 -0.51 -25.25 -0.39
CA LYS A 158 -1.39 -25.93 0.57
C LYS A 158 -2.86 -25.89 0.14
N ILE A 159 -3.34 -24.75 -0.36
CA ILE A 159 -4.69 -24.63 -0.90
C ILE A 159 -4.85 -25.54 -2.13
N LEU A 160 -3.90 -25.52 -3.07
CA LEU A 160 -3.94 -26.37 -4.26
C LEU A 160 -3.90 -27.87 -3.91
N GLN A 161 -3.15 -28.25 -2.88
CA GLN A 161 -3.15 -29.63 -2.36
C GLN A 161 -4.47 -30.05 -1.72
N GLN A 162 -5.27 -29.12 -1.18
CA GLN A 162 -6.59 -29.42 -0.62
C GLN A 162 -7.68 -29.60 -1.70
N TYR A 163 -7.42 -29.15 -2.92
CA TYR A 163 -8.33 -29.28 -4.07
C TYR A 163 -7.92 -30.39 -5.05
N GLN A 164 -6.90 -31.20 -4.70
CA GLN A 164 -6.50 -32.43 -5.40
C GLN A 164 -6.92 -33.65 -4.57
#